data_AF-A0A920V739-F1
#
_entry.id   AF-A0A920V739-F1
#
_cell.length_a   1.000
_cell.length_b   1.000
_cell.length_c   1.000
_cell.angle_alpha   90.00
_cell.angle_beta   90.00
_cell.angle_gamma   90.00
#
_symmetry.space_group_name_H-M   'P 1'
#
loop_
_entity.id
_entity.type
_entity.pdbx_description
1 polymer ?
#
loop_
_entity_poly.entity_id
_entity_poly.type
_entity_poly.pdbx_seq_one_letter_code
_entity_poly.pdbx_strand_id
1 'polypeptide(L)'
;MTANANDYQELINNLLTEFNQLDGLLLNAAILGDRSPIEQYDVNRWVETIHINLTSQFILVKTLLPALKKSANASVIFTSSGVGKTGKAFWGAYSVSKFGVEGLCQILAEEFDNDNSIKFNCINPGAVRTKMRKEAYPLKTLRILLHQMR
;
A
#
# COMPACT_ATOMS: atom_id res chain seq x y z
N MET A 1 8.96 0.31 16.38
CA MET A 1 8.06 1.41 16.81
C MET A 1 7.04 1.59 15.71
N THR A 2 5.80 1.15 15.94
CA THR A 2 4.67 1.39 15.05
C THR A 2 3.95 2.65 15.52
N ALA A 3 3.55 3.52 14.58
CA ALA A 3 2.76 4.69 14.89
C ALA A 3 1.49 4.29 15.65
N ASN A 4 1.20 4.96 16.76
CA ASN A 4 -0.03 4.78 17.53
C ASN A 4 -1.11 5.76 17.04
N ALA A 5 -2.34 5.64 17.57
CA ALA A 5 -3.46 6.46 17.12
C ALA A 5 -3.22 7.98 17.27
N ASN A 6 -2.46 8.42 18.28
CA ASN A 6 -2.13 9.82 18.49
C ASN A 6 -1.14 10.32 17.44
N ASP A 7 -0.16 9.50 17.05
CA ASP A 7 0.81 9.85 16.00
C ASP A 7 0.11 10.10 14.65
N TYR A 8 -0.91 9.28 14.34
CA TYR A 8 -1.75 9.50 13.17
C TYR A 8 -2.55 10.79 13.30
N GLN A 9 -3.22 11.02 14.43
CA GLN A 9 -4.01 12.24 14.64
C GLN A 9 -3.17 13.51 14.55
N GLU A 10 -1.96 13.52 15.11
CA GLU A 10 -1.06 14.66 15.03
C GLU A 10 -0.61 14.93 13.59
N LEU A 11 -0.19 13.88 12.86
CA LEU A 11 0.14 13.99 11.43
C LEU A 11 -1.04 14.55 10.62
N ILE A 12 -2.24 14.06 10.89
CA ILE A 12 -3.47 14.48 10.23
C ILE A 12 -3.78 15.95 10.54
N ASN A 13 -3.72 16.35 11.81
CA ASN A 13 -3.99 17.73 12.22
C ASN A 13 -2.99 18.69 11.55
N ASN A 14 -1.71 18.31 11.52
CA ASN A 14 -0.67 19.10 10.87
C ASN A 14 -0.94 19.20 9.35
N LEU A 15 -1.25 18.08 8.68
CA LEU A 15 -1.57 18.07 7.25
C LEU A 15 -2.80 18.89 6.92
N LEU A 16 -3.87 18.80 7.72
CA LEU A 16 -5.11 19.55 7.49
C LEU A 16 -4.98 21.04 7.84
N THR A 17 -4.07 21.40 8.75
CA THR A 17 -3.77 22.79 9.10
C THR A 17 -2.94 23.45 8.01
N GLU A 18 -1.93 22.76 7.49
CA GLU A 18 -1.04 23.27 6.43
C GLU A 18 -1.72 23.23 5.05
N PHE A 19 -2.45 22.15 4.76
CA PHE A 19 -3.06 21.91 3.47
C PHE A 19 -4.58 21.79 3.61
N ASN A 20 -5.27 22.86 3.25
CA ASN A 20 -6.73 22.89 3.27
C ASN A 20 -7.35 21.84 2.31
N GLN A 21 -6.64 21.45 1.25
CA GLN A 21 -7.10 20.54 0.18
C GLN A 21 -5.97 19.59 -0.23
N LEU A 22 -6.33 18.38 -0.68
CA LEU A 22 -5.41 17.42 -1.30
C LEU A 22 -5.91 17.00 -2.68
N ASP A 23 -5.07 17.16 -3.71
CA ASP A 23 -5.37 16.70 -5.08
C ASP A 23 -4.85 15.29 -5.35
N GLY A 24 -3.96 14.77 -4.50
CA GLY A 24 -3.30 13.49 -4.73
C GLY A 24 -2.86 12.82 -3.46
N LEU A 25 -3.01 11.49 -3.40
CA LEU A 25 -2.50 10.66 -2.32
C LEU A 25 -1.90 9.37 -2.89
N LEU A 26 -0.61 9.13 -2.63
CA LEU A 26 0.08 7.89 -3.00
C LEU A 26 0.42 7.06 -1.77
N LEU A 27 -0.26 5.93 -1.61
CA LEU A 27 -0.03 4.96 -0.53
C LEU A 27 0.96 3.90 -0.99
N ASN A 28 2.25 4.26 -0.92
CA ASN A 28 3.37 3.41 -1.38
C ASN A 28 4.08 2.63 -0.25
N ALA A 29 4.06 3.15 0.98
CA ALA A 29 4.80 2.55 2.09
C ALA A 29 4.36 1.09 2.34
N ALA A 30 5.35 0.19 2.43
CA ALA A 30 5.17 -1.22 2.73
C ALA A 30 6.46 -1.85 3.24
N ILE A 31 6.35 -2.96 3.97
CA ILE A 31 7.44 -3.88 4.31
C ILE A 31 7.17 -5.27 3.74
N LEU A 32 8.22 -6.06 3.49
CA LEU A 32 8.09 -7.37 2.87
C LEU A 32 7.64 -8.48 3.84
N GLY A 33 7.86 -8.30 5.14
CA GLY A 33 7.71 -9.41 6.10
C GLY A 33 8.72 -10.54 5.82
N ASP A 34 8.33 -11.77 6.16
CA ASP A 34 9.15 -12.96 5.99
C ASP A 34 8.86 -13.68 4.67
N ARG A 35 9.82 -14.48 4.23
CA ARG A 35 9.76 -15.30 3.01
C ARG A 35 9.90 -16.78 3.38
N SER A 36 8.89 -17.32 4.05
CA SER A 36 8.90 -18.68 4.63
C SER A 36 7.59 -19.44 4.38
N PRO A 37 7.58 -20.78 4.56
CA PRO A 37 6.33 -21.55 4.61
C PRO A 37 5.39 -21.01 5.69
N ILE A 38 4.07 -21.08 5.48
CA ILE A 38 3.12 -20.48 6.43
C ILE A 38 3.18 -21.11 7.82
N GLU A 39 3.48 -22.42 7.88
CA GLU A 39 3.68 -23.18 9.13
C GLU A 39 4.85 -22.66 9.98
N GLN A 40 5.80 -21.96 9.37
CA GLN A 40 7.02 -21.44 10.02
C GLN A 40 7.02 -19.90 10.07
N TYR A 41 5.91 -19.26 9.70
CA TYR A 41 5.85 -17.81 9.61
C TYR A 41 5.71 -17.19 11.01
N ASP A 42 6.58 -16.24 11.36
CA ASP A 42 6.51 -15.58 12.67
C ASP A 42 5.23 -14.74 12.81
N VAL A 43 4.48 -14.99 13.89
CA VAL A 43 3.18 -14.35 14.12
C VAL A 43 3.33 -12.85 14.35
N ASN A 44 4.36 -12.41 15.08
CA ASN A 44 4.56 -10.99 15.34
C ASN A 44 4.89 -10.25 14.04
N ARG A 45 5.73 -10.85 13.20
CA ARG A 45 6.09 -10.33 11.88
C ARG A 45 4.90 -10.30 10.93
N TRP A 46 4.00 -11.28 11.02
CA TRP A 46 2.73 -11.27 10.29
C TRP A 46 1.88 -10.05 10.67
N VAL A 47 1.61 -9.89 11.97
CA VAL A 47 0.80 -8.80 12.51
C VAL A 47 1.40 -7.45 12.13
N GLU A 48 2.71 -7.28 12.29
CA GLU A 48 3.43 -6.06 11.89
C GLU A 48 3.26 -5.76 10.40
N THR A 49 3.45 -6.77 9.53
CA THR A 49 3.35 -6.61 8.07
C THR A 49 1.94 -6.21 7.65
N ILE A 50 0.91 -6.85 8.22
CA ILE A 50 -0.50 -6.48 7.95
C ILE A 50 -0.78 -5.06 8.45
N HIS A 51 -0.34 -4.72 9.65
CA HIS A 51 -0.58 -3.41 10.23
C HIS A 51 0.05 -2.29 9.38
N ILE A 52 1.31 -2.45 8.98
CA ILE A 52 2.03 -1.47 8.16
C ILE A 52 1.44 -1.41 6.75
N ASN A 53 1.24 -2.55 6.09
CA ASN A 53 0.91 -2.56 4.66
C ASN A 53 -0.57 -2.30 4.36
N LEU A 54 -1.47 -2.58 5.30
CA LEU A 54 -2.92 -2.52 5.09
C LEU A 54 -3.60 -1.60 6.10
N THR A 55 -3.47 -1.88 7.40
CA THR A 55 -4.20 -1.11 8.43
C THR A 55 -3.83 0.36 8.42
N SER A 56 -2.54 0.70 8.30
CA SER A 56 -2.10 2.10 8.22
C SER A 56 -2.65 2.82 6.98
N GLN A 57 -2.73 2.13 5.83
CA GLN A 57 -3.23 2.69 4.58
C GLN A 57 -4.72 3.00 4.68
N PHE A 58 -5.50 2.10 5.30
CA PHE A 58 -6.91 2.35 5.64
C PHE A 58 -7.07 3.58 6.55
N ILE A 59 -6.27 3.67 7.62
CA ILE A 59 -6.34 4.81 8.55
C ILE A 59 -6.05 6.13 7.83
N LEU A 60 -5.00 6.16 7.00
CA LEU A 60 -4.61 7.35 6.25
C LEU A 60 -5.69 7.79 5.26
N VAL A 61 -6.20 6.89 4.42
CA VAL A 61 -7.22 7.27 3.42
C VAL A 61 -8.52 7.72 4.09
N LYS A 62 -8.98 7.00 5.13
CA LYS A 62 -10.17 7.38 5.90
C LYS A 62 -10.06 8.79 6.45
N THR A 63 -8.88 9.15 6.94
CA THR A 63 -8.71 10.42 7.64
C THR A 63 -8.41 11.59 6.72
N LEU A 64 -7.74 11.35 5.59
CA LEU A 64 -7.46 12.36 4.57
C LEU A 64 -8.62 12.60 3.59
N LEU A 65 -9.63 11.71 3.60
CA LEU A 65 -10.83 11.81 2.76
C LEU A 65 -11.49 13.21 2.77
N PRO A 66 -11.66 13.89 3.91
CA PRO A 66 -12.26 15.24 3.93
C PRO A 66 -11.44 16.29 3.17
N ALA A 67 -10.10 16.19 3.16
CA ALA A 67 -9.25 17.09 2.38
C ALA A 67 -9.26 16.73 0.89
N LEU A 68 -9.32 15.45 0.56
CA LEU A 68 -9.46 14.97 -0.83
C LEU A 68 -10.78 15.44 -1.44
N LYS A 69 -11.88 15.39 -0.68
CA LYS A 69 -13.23 15.86 -1.09
C LYS A 69 -13.32 17.34 -1.43
N LYS A 70 -12.32 18.15 -1.05
CA LYS A 70 -12.27 19.57 -1.40
C LYS A 70 -11.67 19.78 -2.80
N SER A 71 -10.93 18.82 -3.33
CA SER A 71 -10.42 18.88 -4.69
C SER A 71 -11.54 18.58 -5.70
N ALA A 72 -11.51 19.26 -6.83
CA ALA A 72 -12.43 18.99 -7.94
C ALA A 72 -12.06 17.70 -8.73
N ASN A 73 -10.83 17.18 -8.57
CA ASN A 73 -10.34 16.02 -9.30
C ASN A 73 -9.17 15.34 -8.56
N ALA A 74 -9.42 14.91 -7.33
CA ALA A 74 -8.44 14.18 -6.53
C ALA A 74 -8.16 12.77 -7.08
N SER A 75 -6.93 12.30 -6.91
CA SER A 75 -6.52 10.94 -7.25
C SER A 75 -5.82 10.24 -6.09
N VAL A 76 -6.35 9.08 -5.70
CA VAL A 76 -5.78 8.21 -4.67
C VAL A 76 -5.24 6.95 -5.33
N ILE A 77 -3.94 6.70 -5.15
CA ILE A 77 -3.24 5.57 -5.74
C ILE A 77 -2.66 4.70 -4.62
N PHE A 78 -3.05 3.43 -4.62
CA PHE A 78 -2.49 2.41 -3.76
C PHE A 78 -1.39 1.62 -4.48
N THR A 79 -0.30 1.30 -3.80
CA THR A 79 0.74 0.43 -4.36
C THR A 79 0.45 -1.03 -4.03
N SER A 80 0.08 -1.81 -5.05
CA SER A 80 -0.14 -3.25 -5.00
C SER A 80 1.10 -4.03 -5.47
N SER A 81 0.92 -5.28 -5.89
CA SER A 81 1.93 -6.19 -6.42
C SER A 81 1.27 -7.27 -7.26
N GLY A 82 2.05 -7.97 -8.11
CA GLY A 82 1.56 -9.17 -8.80
C GLY A 82 1.06 -10.24 -7.82
N VAL A 83 1.71 -10.35 -6.65
CA VAL A 83 1.28 -11.25 -5.58
C VAL A 83 0.10 -10.72 -4.74
N GLY A 84 -0.44 -9.54 -5.08
CA GLY A 84 -1.71 -9.03 -4.56
C GLY A 84 -2.91 -9.41 -5.43
N LYS A 85 -2.69 -10.03 -6.59
CA LYS A 85 -3.74 -10.53 -7.50
C LYS A 85 -3.74 -12.05 -7.62
N THR A 86 -2.56 -12.67 -7.47
CA THR A 86 -2.42 -14.14 -7.47
C THR A 86 -1.47 -14.55 -6.36
N GLY A 87 -1.96 -15.39 -5.45
CA GLY A 87 -1.15 -15.89 -4.34
C GLY A 87 0.05 -16.72 -4.84
N LYS A 88 1.18 -16.63 -4.13
CA LYS A 88 2.37 -17.43 -4.42
C LYS A 88 2.98 -17.95 -3.12
N ALA A 89 3.45 -19.20 -3.16
CA ALA A 89 4.11 -19.83 -2.02
C ALA A 89 5.22 -18.94 -1.42
N PHE A 90 5.33 -18.98 -0.10
CA PHE A 90 6.32 -18.26 0.70
C PHE A 90 6.18 -16.72 0.73
N TRP A 91 5.11 -16.13 0.19
CA TRP A 91 4.89 -14.67 0.23
C TRP A 91 4.09 -14.17 1.43
N GLY A 92 3.53 -15.09 2.23
CA GLY A 92 2.90 -14.85 3.52
C GLY A 92 2.14 -13.52 3.64
N ALA A 93 2.44 -12.76 4.70
CA ALA A 93 1.72 -11.55 5.06
C ALA A 93 1.80 -10.46 3.98
N TYR A 94 2.89 -10.38 3.21
CA TYR A 94 3.00 -9.40 2.13
C TYR A 94 1.96 -9.64 1.03
N SER A 95 1.86 -10.87 0.53
CA SER A 95 0.85 -11.21 -0.50
C SER A 95 -0.55 -10.91 0.02
N VAL A 96 -0.88 -11.39 1.22
CA VAL A 96 -2.19 -11.15 1.85
C VAL A 96 -2.47 -9.66 2.02
N SER A 97 -1.49 -8.86 2.47
CA SER A 97 -1.66 -7.42 2.60
C SER A 97 -1.97 -6.74 1.26
N LYS A 98 -1.35 -7.20 0.15
CA LYS A 98 -1.58 -6.61 -1.18
C LYS A 98 -2.92 -7.03 -1.77
N PHE A 99 -3.42 -8.23 -1.48
CA PHE A 99 -4.81 -8.60 -1.76
C PHE A 99 -5.78 -7.69 -0.98
N GLY A 100 -5.53 -7.45 0.31
CA GLY A 100 -6.33 -6.55 1.12
C GLY A 100 -6.33 -5.11 0.58
N VAL A 101 -5.20 -4.63 0.08
CA VAL A 101 -5.09 -3.30 -0.56
C VAL A 101 -5.91 -3.23 -1.86
N GLU A 102 -5.86 -4.25 -2.71
CA GLU A 102 -6.69 -4.31 -3.93
C GLU A 102 -8.19 -4.31 -3.56
N GLY A 103 -8.57 -5.08 -2.54
CA GLY A 103 -9.96 -5.11 -2.04
C GLY A 103 -10.40 -3.75 -1.49
N LEU A 104 -9.58 -3.10 -0.65
CA LEU A 104 -9.87 -1.77 -0.13
C LEU A 104 -10.01 -0.72 -1.25
N CYS A 105 -9.14 -0.78 -2.26
CA CYS A 105 -9.20 0.13 -3.40
C CYS A 105 -10.50 -0.07 -4.21
N GLN A 106 -10.92 -1.32 -4.43
CA GLN A 106 -12.16 -1.62 -5.15
C GLN A 106 -13.38 -1.14 -4.36
N ILE A 107 -13.42 -1.38 -3.04
CA ILE A 107 -14.50 -0.87 -2.17
C ILE A 107 -14.60 0.66 -2.29
N LEU A 108 -13.49 1.38 -2.17
CA LEU A 108 -13.49 2.84 -2.26
C LEU A 108 -13.84 3.34 -3.67
N ALA A 109 -13.44 2.63 -4.72
CA ALA A 109 -13.83 2.99 -6.08
C ALA A 109 -15.35 2.88 -6.26
N GLU A 110 -15.96 1.79 -5.79
CA GLU A 110 -17.42 1.57 -5.86
C GLU A 110 -18.20 2.56 -4.97
N GLU A 111 -17.72 2.86 -3.76
CA GLU A 111 -18.34 3.85 -2.87
C GLU A 111 -18.39 5.26 -3.49
N PHE A 112 -17.47 5.57 -4.42
CA PHE A 112 -17.34 6.87 -5.08
C PHE A 112 -17.70 6.85 -6.57
N ASP A 113 -18.33 5.78 -7.08
CA ASP A 113 -18.65 5.67 -8.52
C ASP A 113 -19.56 6.81 -9.02
N ASN A 114 -20.44 7.33 -8.16
CA ASN A 114 -21.29 8.49 -8.47
C ASN A 114 -20.62 9.86 -8.21
N ASP A 115 -19.41 9.89 -7.66
CA ASP A 115 -18.66 11.10 -7.33
C ASP A 115 -17.37 11.17 -8.16
N ASN A 116 -17.46 11.87 -9.29
CA ASN A 116 -16.33 12.03 -10.22
C ASN A 116 -15.18 12.92 -9.68
N SER A 117 -15.34 13.52 -8.49
CA SER A 117 -14.31 14.39 -7.91
C SER A 117 -13.13 13.63 -7.31
N ILE A 118 -13.27 12.33 -6.99
CA ILE A 118 -12.20 11.50 -6.43
C ILE A 118 -12.13 10.16 -7.14
N LYS A 119 -10.92 9.73 -7.50
CA LYS A 119 -10.68 8.42 -8.14
C LYS A 119 -9.73 7.57 -7.29
N PHE A 120 -10.06 6.30 -7.12
CA PHE A 120 -9.26 5.32 -6.38
C PHE A 120 -8.72 4.24 -7.33
N ASN A 121 -7.41 4.04 -7.35
CA ASN A 121 -6.76 3.05 -8.23
C ASN A 121 -5.60 2.33 -7.55
N CYS A 122 -5.31 1.11 -8.00
CA CYS A 122 -4.09 0.38 -7.64
C CYS A 122 -3.06 0.45 -8.77
N ILE A 123 -1.79 0.58 -8.40
CA ILE A 123 -0.65 0.38 -9.30
C ILE A 123 0.15 -0.85 -8.86
N ASN A 124 0.49 -1.73 -9.81
CA ASN A 124 1.50 -2.76 -9.61
C ASN A 124 2.80 -2.29 -10.29
N PRO A 125 3.83 -1.90 -9.51
CA PRO A 125 5.05 -1.32 -10.07
C PRO A 125 5.94 -2.34 -10.80
N GLY A 126 5.64 -3.65 -10.70
CA GLY A 126 6.44 -4.69 -11.32
C GLY A 126 7.85 -4.79 -10.70
N ALA A 127 8.82 -5.23 -11.51
CA ALA A 127 10.19 -5.45 -11.05
C ALA A 127 11.00 -4.13 -11.03
N VAL A 128 10.88 -3.36 -9.95
CA VAL A 128 11.64 -2.12 -9.75
C VAL A 128 12.96 -2.38 -9.03
N ARG A 129 14.04 -1.70 -9.43
CA ARG A 129 15.37 -1.82 -8.82
C ARG A 129 15.43 -1.12 -7.45
N THR A 130 14.93 -1.79 -6.40
CA THR A 130 14.91 -1.27 -5.01
C THR A 130 15.59 -2.24 -4.03
N LYS A 131 15.87 -1.77 -2.80
CA LYS A 131 16.36 -2.63 -1.70
C LYS A 131 15.37 -3.76 -1.39
N MET A 132 14.09 -3.42 -1.24
CA MET A 132 13.00 -4.39 -1.04
C MET A 132 12.94 -5.45 -2.15
N ARG A 133 13.20 -5.09 -3.41
CA ARG A 133 13.24 -6.07 -4.50
C ARG A 133 14.41 -7.05 -4.37
N LYS A 134 15.57 -6.60 -3.93
CA LYS A 134 16.73 -7.47 -3.67
C LYS A 134 16.43 -8.43 -2.52
N GLU A 135 15.80 -7.95 -1.46
CA GLU A 135 15.36 -8.80 -0.33
C GLU A 135 14.32 -9.83 -0.77
N ALA A 136 13.39 -9.47 -1.65
CA ALA A 136 12.37 -10.39 -2.16
C ALA A 136 12.94 -11.49 -3.10
N TYR A 137 14.05 -11.21 -3.78
CA TYR A 137 14.70 -12.10 -4.73
C TYR A 137 16.24 -12.05 -4.58
N PRO A 138 16.80 -12.59 -3.48
CA PRO A 138 18.22 -12.44 -3.17
C PRO A 138 19.13 -13.15 -4.18
N LEU A 139 18.63 -14.22 -4.82
CA LEU A 139 19.36 -15.02 -5.80
C LEU A 139 19.25 -14.51 -7.25
N LYS A 140 18.45 -13.46 -7.51
CA LYS A 140 18.39 -12.87 -8.86
C LYS A 140 19.58 -11.92 -9.05
N THR A 141 20.57 -12.34 -9.85
CA THR A 141 21.69 -11.49 -10.29
C THR A 141 21.17 -10.26 -11.03
N LEU A 142 21.80 -9.10 -10.80
CA LEU A 142 21.49 -7.79 -11.45
C LEU A 142 21.46 -7.83 -13.00
N ARG A 143 21.98 -8.88 -13.63
CA ARG A 143 22.08 -9.01 -15.10
C ARG A 143 20.75 -9.14 -15.85
N ILE A 144 19.65 -9.52 -15.20
CA ILE A 144 18.36 -9.78 -15.89
C ILE A 144 17.44 -8.55 -15.96
N LEU A 145 17.75 -7.46 -15.24
CA LEU A 145 16.91 -6.25 -15.21
C LEU A 145 16.83 -5.52 -16.57
N LEU A 146 17.76 -5.76 -17.49
CA LEU A 146 17.75 -5.16 -18.84
C LEU A 146 16.81 -5.87 -19.84
N HIS A 147 16.28 -7.05 -19.52
CA HIS A 147 15.46 -7.84 -20.45
C HIS A 147 13.96 -7.81 -20.18
N GLN A 148 13.50 -7.15 -19.11
CA GLN A 148 12.07 -7.02 -18.78
C GLN A 148 11.54 -5.58 -18.89
N MET A 149 12.32 -4.69 -19.52
CA MET A 149 11.94 -3.30 -19.85
C MET A 149 11.79 -3.08 -21.36
N ARG A 150 11.57 -4.15 -22.14
CA ARG A 150 11.18 -4.09 -23.55
C ARG A 150 9.78 -4.66 -23.71
#